data_AF-A0AA41RDT9-F1
#
_entry.id   AF-A0AA41RDT9-F1
#
_cell.length_a   1.000
_cell.length_b   1.000
_cell.length_c   1.000
_cell.angle_alpha   90.00
_cell.angle_beta   90.00
_cell.angle_gamma   90.00
#
_symmetry.space_group_name_H-M   'P 1'
#
loop_
_entity.id
_entity.type
_entity.pdbx_description
1 polymer ?
#
loop_
_entity_poly.entity_id
_entity_poly.type
_entity_poly.pdbx_seq_one_letter_code
_entity_poly.pdbx_strand_id
1 'polypeptide(L)'
;MKKKFPFVLIVGILLFASSSYGAVIEFGDDTIRWQGWGTNYTNQDTVGTPDIVGGSAVVDNGILQSITFNYINLAYYANYTPALYAGDLFIDINSNNYWDYVVTTEQQVYSFSETEFALGAYSSISGNYILSHGSTTGNFIIRRNHPIAFNTQSGLGKLSDDQATVSDFDSSTLNTQNSFIFQDLNLWVGSDFTIGWTVSCANDVIYERLSAPVPEPAMLLLLGSGLAGLVVVRRKKTA
;
A
#
# COMPACT_ATOMS: atom_id res chain seq x y z
N MET A 1 22.77 39.14 -36.77
CA MET A 1 22.21 38.80 -35.44
C MET A 1 21.50 37.42 -35.40
N LYS A 2 22.13 36.31 -35.86
CA LYS A 2 21.38 35.04 -36.14
C LYS A 2 21.69 33.82 -35.25
N LYS A 3 22.41 33.94 -34.12
CA LYS A 3 22.84 32.77 -33.30
C LYS A 3 22.18 32.60 -31.92
N LYS A 4 21.23 33.47 -31.50
CA LYS A 4 20.64 33.40 -30.14
C LYS A 4 19.38 32.53 -30.01
N PHE A 5 18.83 32.00 -31.11
CA PHE A 5 17.57 31.26 -31.11
C PHE A 5 17.58 29.90 -30.36
N PRO A 6 18.64 29.06 -30.41
CA PRO A 6 18.58 27.74 -29.77
C PRO A 6 18.58 27.82 -28.23
N PHE A 7 19.18 28.87 -27.65
CA PHE A 7 19.26 29.02 -26.20
C PHE A 7 17.90 29.33 -25.56
N VAL A 8 17.05 30.11 -26.24
CA VAL A 8 15.71 30.46 -25.75
C VAL A 8 14.78 29.24 -25.75
N LEU A 9 14.92 28.33 -26.72
CA LEU A 9 14.11 27.11 -26.80
C LEU A 9 14.43 26.14 -25.65
N ILE A 10 15.71 25.95 -25.33
CA ILE A 10 16.14 25.06 -24.24
C ILE A 10 15.66 25.59 -22.88
N VAL A 11 15.81 26.89 -22.64
CA VAL A 11 15.31 27.53 -21.41
C VAL A 11 13.78 27.41 -21.34
N GLY A 12 13.07 27.55 -22.46
CA GLY A 12 11.63 27.32 -22.51
C GLY A 12 11.25 25.90 -22.08
N ILE A 13 11.90 24.87 -22.62
CA ILE A 13 11.62 23.47 -22.27
C ILE A 13 11.86 23.18 -20.79
N LEU A 14 12.93 23.76 -20.21
CA LEU A 14 13.23 23.59 -18.77
C LEU A 14 12.19 24.28 -17.87
N LEU A 15 11.55 25.35 -18.32
CA LEU A 15 10.49 26.03 -17.58
C LEU A 15 9.14 25.29 -17.64
N PHE A 16 8.97 24.34 -18.57
CA PHE A 16 7.77 23.50 -18.69
C PHE A 16 7.99 22.08 -18.15
N ALA A 17 9.09 21.82 -17.44
CA ALA A 17 9.22 20.59 -16.67
C ALA A 17 8.14 20.60 -15.57
N SER A 18 7.06 19.87 -15.80
CA SER A 18 6.02 19.64 -14.80
C SER A 18 6.65 18.96 -13.60
N SER A 19 6.44 19.52 -12.41
CA SER A 19 6.74 18.84 -11.15
C SER A 19 6.00 17.50 -11.13
N SER A 20 6.71 16.39 -10.88
CA SER A 20 6.04 15.13 -10.56
C SER A 20 5.36 15.31 -9.20
N TYR A 21 4.05 15.20 -9.19
CA TYR A 21 3.29 15.07 -7.96
C TYR A 21 3.03 13.59 -7.76
N GLY A 22 3.18 13.12 -6.51
CA GLY A 22 2.74 11.77 -6.15
C GLY A 22 1.27 11.60 -6.51
N ALA A 23 0.98 10.54 -7.25
CA ALA A 23 -0.39 10.17 -7.55
C ALA A 23 -1.04 9.57 -6.31
N VAL A 24 -2.24 10.05 -6.00
CA VAL A 24 -3.08 9.50 -4.94
C VAL A 24 -3.99 8.44 -5.55
N ILE A 25 -3.93 7.23 -5.01
CA ILE A 25 -4.74 6.08 -5.40
C ILE A 25 -5.70 5.82 -4.24
N GLU A 26 -6.97 6.13 -4.44
CA GLU A 26 -8.02 5.83 -3.47
C GLU A 26 -8.43 4.35 -3.58
N PHE A 27 -8.71 3.71 -2.46
CA PHE A 27 -9.24 2.35 -2.39
C PHE A 27 -10.37 2.25 -1.38
N GLY A 28 -11.30 1.31 -1.62
CA GLY A 28 -12.43 1.02 -0.74
C GLY A 28 -12.11 -0.10 0.25
N ASP A 29 -13.17 -0.65 0.83
CA ASP A 29 -13.15 -1.92 1.56
C ASP A 29 -14.20 -2.85 0.93
N ASP A 30 -13.79 -3.58 -0.11
CA ASP A 30 -14.69 -4.50 -0.81
C ASP A 30 -14.44 -5.97 -0.38
N THR A 31 -13.53 -6.18 0.59
CA THR A 31 -12.96 -7.50 0.86
C THR A 31 -13.29 -8.02 2.25
N ILE A 32 -14.31 -8.88 2.32
CA ILE A 32 -14.75 -9.56 3.55
C ILE A 32 -13.64 -10.38 4.24
N ARG A 33 -12.65 -10.88 3.50
CA ARG A 33 -11.56 -11.72 4.01
C ARG A 33 -10.37 -11.75 3.05
N TRP A 34 -9.17 -11.89 3.59
CA TRP A 34 -8.00 -12.19 2.76
C TRP A 34 -8.19 -13.50 2.02
N GLN A 35 -7.69 -13.55 0.78
CA GLN A 35 -7.77 -14.74 -0.05
C GLN A 35 -7.14 -15.95 0.67
N GLY A 36 -7.91 -17.03 0.82
CA GLY A 36 -7.47 -18.26 1.49
C GLY A 36 -7.62 -18.27 3.02
N TRP A 37 -8.16 -17.21 3.63
CA TRP A 37 -8.33 -17.10 5.09
C TRP A 37 -9.80 -17.04 5.54
N GLY A 38 -10.06 -17.39 6.80
CA GLY A 38 -11.38 -17.29 7.44
C GLY A 38 -12.34 -18.43 7.08
N THR A 39 -12.58 -19.36 8.03
CA THR A 39 -13.46 -20.52 7.81
C THR A 39 -14.79 -20.47 8.58
N ASN A 40 -14.96 -19.57 9.57
CA ASN A 40 -15.94 -19.78 10.64
C ASN A 40 -16.88 -18.59 10.95
N TYR A 41 -16.86 -17.50 10.18
CA TYR A 41 -17.73 -16.35 10.43
C TYR A 41 -18.61 -16.00 9.21
N THR A 42 -19.67 -15.25 9.50
CA THR A 42 -20.69 -14.72 8.59
C THR A 42 -20.06 -14.08 7.35
N ASN A 43 -20.78 -14.06 6.22
CA ASN A 43 -20.40 -13.27 5.02
C ASN A 43 -20.58 -11.75 5.28
N GLN A 44 -20.25 -11.30 6.50
CA GLN A 44 -20.28 -9.91 6.92
C GLN A 44 -18.90 -9.32 6.70
N ASP A 45 -18.89 -8.11 6.20
CA ASP A 45 -17.70 -7.31 5.97
C ASP A 45 -17.09 -6.90 7.32
N THR A 46 -17.78 -6.05 8.07
CA THR A 46 -17.40 -5.74 9.44
C THR A 46 -18.05 -6.69 10.46
N VAL A 47 -17.24 -7.22 11.37
CA VAL A 47 -17.67 -7.93 12.58
C VAL A 47 -17.28 -7.10 13.80
N GLY A 48 -18.15 -6.19 14.24
CA GLY A 48 -17.89 -5.32 15.39
C GLY A 48 -17.32 -3.96 14.98
N THR A 49 -16.18 -3.56 15.55
CA THR A 49 -15.46 -2.34 15.16
C THR A 49 -13.95 -2.56 15.35
N PRO A 50 -13.08 -1.78 14.68
CA PRO A 50 -13.44 -0.75 13.70
C PRO A 50 -14.07 -1.32 12.43
N ASP A 51 -14.85 -0.47 11.77
CA ASP A 51 -15.32 -0.62 10.39
C ASP A 51 -14.30 0.09 9.50
N ILE A 52 -13.58 -0.65 8.65
CA ILE A 52 -12.58 -0.04 7.75
C ILE A 52 -13.33 0.41 6.50
N VAL A 53 -13.16 1.67 6.09
CA VAL A 53 -13.94 2.25 4.97
C VAL A 53 -13.10 2.48 3.72
N GLY A 54 -11.91 1.87 3.67
CA GLY A 54 -10.91 2.05 2.64
C GLY A 54 -9.78 3.00 3.04
N GLY A 55 -9.24 3.75 2.09
CA GLY A 55 -8.01 4.49 2.30
C GLY A 55 -7.41 5.06 1.03
N SER A 56 -6.16 5.51 1.14
CA SER A 56 -5.40 6.02 0.01
C SER A 56 -3.93 5.59 0.07
N ALA A 57 -3.34 5.39 -1.11
CA ALA A 57 -1.91 5.20 -1.29
C ALA A 57 -1.34 6.37 -2.10
N VAL A 58 -0.16 6.85 -1.72
CA VAL A 58 0.56 7.89 -2.47
C VAL A 58 1.75 7.24 -3.17
N VAL A 59 1.79 7.31 -4.49
CA VAL A 59 2.88 6.76 -5.32
C VAL A 59 3.49 7.87 -6.14
N ASP A 60 4.78 8.14 -5.98
CA ASP A 60 5.52 9.11 -6.79
C ASP A 60 6.53 8.40 -7.68
N ASN A 61 6.40 8.56 -8.99
CA ASN A 61 7.25 7.93 -10.00
C ASN A 61 7.43 6.42 -9.76
N GLY A 62 6.36 5.69 -9.45
CA GLY A 62 6.40 4.24 -9.19
C GLY A 62 6.96 3.84 -7.83
N ILE A 63 7.35 4.80 -6.99
CA ILE A 63 7.79 4.58 -5.60
C ILE A 63 6.65 4.85 -4.64
N LEU A 64 6.31 3.88 -3.80
CA LEU A 64 5.30 4.04 -2.76
C LEU A 64 5.81 4.93 -1.63
N GLN A 65 5.09 6.02 -1.36
CA GLN A 65 5.44 7.03 -0.35
C GLN A 65 4.69 6.81 0.95
N SER A 66 3.40 6.47 0.87
CA SER A 66 2.58 6.21 2.06
C SER A 66 1.33 5.41 1.73
N ILE A 67 0.79 4.72 2.73
CA ILE A 67 -0.56 4.14 2.74
C ILE A 67 -1.29 4.66 3.98
N THR A 68 -2.53 5.08 3.81
CA THR A 68 -3.41 5.54 4.89
C THR A 68 -4.71 4.76 4.84
N PHE A 69 -5.11 4.19 5.99
CA PHE A 69 -6.37 3.49 6.19
C PHE A 69 -7.33 4.40 6.95
N ASN A 70 -8.56 4.53 6.46
CA ASN A 70 -9.65 5.24 7.11
C ASN A 70 -10.55 4.24 7.83
N TYR A 71 -10.93 4.51 9.08
CA TYR A 71 -11.82 3.62 9.81
C TYR A 71 -12.75 4.36 10.78
N ILE A 72 -13.90 3.73 11.04
CA ILE A 72 -14.95 4.23 11.91
C ILE A 72 -15.02 3.34 13.16
N ASN A 73 -14.78 3.93 14.32
CA ASN A 73 -15.05 3.30 15.61
C ASN A 73 -16.50 3.58 16.01
N LEU A 74 -17.40 2.60 15.90
CA LEU A 74 -18.83 2.78 16.22
C LEU A 74 -19.15 2.72 17.71
N ALA A 75 -18.23 2.23 18.54
CA ALA A 75 -18.36 2.30 19.99
C ALA A 75 -17.05 2.74 20.64
N TYR A 76 -17.16 3.37 21.80
CA TYR A 76 -16.00 3.77 22.59
C TYR A 76 -15.40 2.52 23.26
N TYR A 77 -14.41 1.93 22.60
CA TYR A 77 -13.83 0.64 23.00
C TYR A 77 -12.57 0.75 23.86
N ALA A 78 -12.40 1.88 24.55
CA ALA A 78 -11.31 2.09 25.51
C ALA A 78 -11.24 1.02 26.63
N ASN A 79 -12.29 0.21 26.81
CA ASN A 79 -12.37 -0.83 27.85
C ASN A 79 -12.16 -2.26 27.32
N TYR A 80 -11.76 -2.45 26.07
CA TYR A 80 -11.49 -3.79 25.56
C TYR A 80 -10.29 -4.39 26.28
N THR A 81 -10.40 -5.67 26.65
CA THR A 81 -9.31 -6.42 27.28
C THR A 81 -9.11 -7.72 26.49
N PRO A 82 -8.04 -7.82 25.66
CA PRO A 82 -7.02 -6.79 25.40
C PRO A 82 -7.57 -5.63 24.56
N ALA A 83 -6.95 -4.46 24.65
CA ALA A 83 -7.28 -3.31 23.82
C ALA A 83 -7.04 -3.63 22.34
N LEU A 84 -7.81 -3.00 21.45
CA LEU A 84 -7.60 -3.12 20.01
C LEU A 84 -6.31 -2.38 19.63
N TYR A 85 -5.47 -3.03 18.81
CA TYR A 85 -4.30 -2.44 18.18
C TYR A 85 -4.30 -2.71 16.68
N ALA A 86 -3.58 -1.87 15.92
CA ALA A 86 -3.35 -2.07 14.50
C ALA A 86 -2.54 -3.36 14.24
N GLY A 87 -2.82 -4.03 13.14
CA GLY A 87 -1.97 -5.10 12.63
C GLY A 87 -0.81 -4.55 11.80
N ASP A 88 0.03 -5.47 11.34
CA ASP A 88 1.11 -5.16 10.40
C ASP A 88 0.56 -4.95 8.99
N LEU A 89 1.28 -4.16 8.19
CA LEU A 89 0.97 -3.94 6.78
C LEU A 89 1.76 -4.91 5.90
N PHE A 90 1.06 -5.66 5.06
CA PHE A 90 1.62 -6.60 4.09
C PHE A 90 1.55 -6.00 2.69
N ILE A 91 2.62 -6.13 1.90
CA ILE A 91 2.74 -5.55 0.56
C ILE A 91 3.29 -6.60 -0.41
N ASP A 92 2.56 -6.87 -1.48
CA ASP A 92 2.93 -7.73 -2.62
C ASP A 92 3.11 -6.82 -3.83
N ILE A 93 4.36 -6.64 -4.23
CA ILE A 93 4.75 -5.82 -5.38
C ILE A 93 4.56 -6.64 -6.65
N ASN A 94 4.00 -6.00 -7.68
CA ASN A 94 3.57 -6.65 -8.92
C ASN A 94 2.38 -7.61 -8.77
N SER A 95 1.76 -7.70 -7.57
CA SER A 95 0.58 -8.53 -7.30
C SER A 95 0.74 -9.99 -7.76
N ASN A 96 1.86 -10.61 -7.39
CA ASN A 96 2.24 -11.96 -7.82
C ASN A 96 1.74 -13.07 -6.87
N ASN A 97 1.01 -12.72 -5.80
CA ASN A 97 0.53 -13.59 -4.72
C ASN A 97 1.64 -14.07 -3.75
N TYR A 98 2.70 -13.30 -3.60
CA TYR A 98 3.70 -13.43 -2.54
C TYR A 98 3.93 -12.07 -1.87
N TRP A 99 4.02 -12.05 -0.54
CA TRP A 99 4.38 -10.81 0.16
C TRP A 99 5.86 -10.53 -0.05
N ASP A 100 6.18 -9.35 -0.57
CA ASP A 100 7.56 -8.89 -0.71
C ASP A 100 8.01 -8.10 0.52
N TYR A 101 7.07 -7.39 1.18
CA TYR A 101 7.37 -6.60 2.36
C TYR A 101 6.30 -6.74 3.43
N VAL A 102 6.75 -6.65 4.68
CA VAL A 102 5.90 -6.41 5.84
C VAL A 102 6.44 -5.22 6.63
N VAL A 103 5.56 -4.30 6.98
CA VAL A 103 5.87 -3.19 7.89
C VAL A 103 5.15 -3.40 9.20
N THR A 104 5.92 -3.59 10.27
CA THR A 104 5.36 -3.86 11.60
C THR A 104 4.92 -2.59 12.29
N THR A 105 4.02 -2.73 13.26
CA THR A 105 3.61 -1.59 14.11
C THR A 105 4.76 -1.00 14.93
N GLU A 106 5.84 -1.75 15.15
CA GLU A 106 7.11 -1.26 15.73
C GLU A 106 8.03 -0.58 14.71
N GLN A 107 7.52 -0.17 13.55
CA GLN A 107 8.23 0.61 12.52
C GLN A 107 9.36 -0.17 11.82
N GLN A 108 9.37 -1.51 11.95
CA GLN A 108 10.36 -2.38 11.30
C GLN A 108 9.86 -2.79 9.91
N VAL A 109 10.78 -2.88 8.95
CA VAL A 109 10.48 -3.39 7.61
C VAL A 109 11.16 -4.75 7.41
N TYR A 110 10.38 -5.77 7.09
CA TYR A 110 10.87 -7.07 6.67
C TYR A 110 10.71 -7.20 5.15
N SER A 111 11.74 -7.69 4.49
CA SER A 111 11.73 -8.02 3.06
C SER A 111 11.82 -9.52 2.86
N PHE A 112 11.17 -10.03 1.82
CA PHE A 112 11.12 -11.45 1.49
C PHE A 112 11.61 -11.68 0.06
N SER A 113 12.10 -12.88 -0.23
CA SER A 113 12.36 -13.26 -1.62
C SER A 113 11.06 -13.60 -2.36
N GLU A 114 11.03 -13.44 -3.69
CA GLU A 114 9.82 -13.44 -4.56
C GLU A 114 8.83 -14.60 -4.35
N THR A 115 9.23 -15.72 -3.73
CA THR A 115 8.37 -16.90 -3.52
C THR A 115 8.39 -17.44 -2.09
N GLU A 116 9.02 -16.72 -1.16
CA GLU A 116 9.25 -17.19 0.21
C GLU A 116 8.00 -17.06 1.08
N PHE A 117 7.20 -16.00 0.86
CA PHE A 117 6.02 -15.73 1.66
C PHE A 117 4.72 -15.76 0.85
N ALA A 118 4.26 -16.97 0.56
CA ALA A 118 3.04 -17.19 -0.21
C ALA A 118 1.77 -16.69 0.48
N LEU A 119 0.85 -16.15 -0.30
CA LEU A 119 -0.49 -15.81 0.14
C LEU A 119 -1.36 -17.07 0.29
N GLY A 120 -2.15 -17.12 1.38
CA GLY A 120 -3.36 -17.96 1.43
C GLY A 120 -3.24 -19.47 1.70
N ALA A 121 -2.14 -20.04 2.22
CA ALA A 121 -2.14 -21.46 2.62
C ALA A 121 -2.43 -21.67 4.12
N TYR A 122 -3.72 -21.69 4.46
CA TYR A 122 -4.25 -21.97 5.81
C TYR A 122 -3.69 -23.26 6.44
N SER A 123 -3.29 -24.25 5.63
CA SER A 123 -2.88 -25.58 6.10
C SER A 123 -1.37 -25.76 6.36
N SER A 124 -0.51 -24.80 6.03
CA SER A 124 0.95 -24.92 6.22
C SER A 124 1.66 -23.66 6.71
N ILE A 125 0.96 -22.54 6.94
CA ILE A 125 1.57 -21.20 7.14
C ILE A 125 1.22 -20.58 8.50
N SER A 126 0.59 -21.32 9.43
CA SER A 126 0.28 -20.76 10.77
C SER A 126 1.54 -20.36 11.57
N GLY A 127 2.73 -20.81 11.16
CA GLY A 127 4.00 -20.40 11.76
C GLY A 127 4.51 -19.03 11.31
N ASN A 128 4.04 -18.49 10.17
CA ASN A 128 4.58 -17.24 9.60
C ASN A 128 3.74 -16.01 9.92
N TYR A 129 2.49 -16.22 10.33
CA TYR A 129 1.59 -15.16 10.74
C TYR A 129 1.27 -15.31 12.22
N ILE A 130 1.14 -14.19 12.90
CA ILE A 130 0.36 -14.08 14.14
C ILE A 130 -1.10 -13.93 13.69
N LEU A 131 -1.96 -14.82 14.19
CA LEU A 131 -3.37 -14.85 13.83
C LEU A 131 -4.22 -14.19 14.91
N SER A 132 -5.30 -13.53 14.49
CA SER A 132 -6.36 -13.07 15.36
C SER A 132 -6.90 -14.24 16.19
N HIS A 133 -6.90 -14.06 17.50
CA HIS A 133 -7.45 -15.01 18.44
C HIS A 133 -8.23 -14.27 19.52
N GLY A 134 -9.23 -14.94 20.07
CA GLY A 134 -10.13 -14.32 21.06
C GLY A 134 -11.04 -15.36 21.64
N SER A 135 -11.43 -15.13 22.89
CA SER A 135 -12.14 -16.11 23.70
C SER A 135 -13.47 -16.54 23.05
N THR A 136 -13.81 -17.82 23.15
CA THR A 136 -15.17 -18.34 22.88
C THR A 136 -16.17 -17.99 23.96
N THR A 137 -15.70 -17.51 25.12
CA THR A 137 -16.53 -17.36 26.32
C THR A 137 -17.01 -15.94 26.58
N GLY A 138 -16.66 -14.97 25.73
CA GLY A 138 -17.11 -13.58 25.82
C GLY A 138 -18.12 -13.20 24.73
N ASN A 139 -18.92 -12.16 24.99
CA ASN A 139 -19.88 -11.59 24.02
C ASN A 139 -19.22 -10.85 22.83
N PHE A 140 -17.91 -11.01 22.65
CA PHE A 140 -17.16 -10.35 21.59
C PHE A 140 -17.04 -11.29 20.40
N ILE A 141 -17.60 -10.87 19.27
CA ILE A 141 -17.46 -11.56 18.00
C ILE A 141 -16.18 -11.01 17.35
N ILE A 142 -15.24 -11.90 17.06
CA ILE A 142 -13.98 -11.57 16.37
C ILE A 142 -13.85 -12.49 15.15
N ARG A 143 -13.15 -12.05 14.11
CA ARG A 143 -12.84 -12.91 12.97
C ARG A 143 -11.62 -13.75 13.34
N ARG A 144 -11.82 -14.99 13.79
CA ARG A 144 -10.73 -15.87 14.23
C ARG A 144 -9.87 -16.40 13.08
N ASN A 145 -8.62 -16.71 13.42
CA ASN A 145 -7.66 -17.35 12.52
C ASN A 145 -7.44 -16.53 11.24
N HIS A 146 -7.47 -15.20 11.38
CA HIS A 146 -7.13 -14.28 10.32
C HIS A 146 -5.73 -13.72 10.58
N PRO A 147 -4.86 -13.56 9.58
CA PRO A 147 -3.58 -12.92 9.81
C PRO A 147 -3.78 -11.49 10.31
N ILE A 148 -3.02 -11.12 11.33
CA ILE A 148 -3.00 -9.74 11.88
C ILE A 148 -1.60 -9.16 11.92
N ALA A 149 -0.57 -10.00 12.02
CA ALA A 149 0.82 -9.57 12.10
C ALA A 149 1.74 -10.65 11.56
N PHE A 150 2.97 -10.26 11.22
CA PHE A 150 4.01 -11.18 10.80
C PHE A 150 4.68 -11.81 12.02
N ASN A 151 4.89 -13.12 12.00
CA ASN A 151 5.66 -13.79 13.04
C ASN A 151 7.15 -13.60 12.77
N THR A 152 7.75 -12.62 13.43
CA THR A 152 9.20 -12.33 13.35
C THR A 152 10.08 -13.49 13.82
N GLN A 153 9.51 -14.48 14.52
CA GLN A 153 10.21 -15.71 14.94
C GLN A 153 10.08 -16.87 13.94
N SER A 154 9.39 -16.66 12.81
CA SER A 154 9.19 -17.70 11.78
C SER A 154 10.49 -18.15 11.10
N GLY A 155 11.54 -17.31 11.16
CA GLY A 155 12.78 -17.50 10.43
C GLY A 155 12.68 -17.13 8.95
N LEU A 156 11.56 -16.57 8.50
CA LEU A 156 11.39 -16.02 7.17
C LEU A 156 11.78 -14.55 7.09
N GLY A 157 12.16 -14.13 5.90
CA GLY A 157 12.43 -12.74 5.59
C GLY A 157 13.70 -12.21 6.23
N LYS A 158 14.06 -10.99 5.86
CA LYS A 158 15.20 -10.26 6.39
C LYS A 158 14.72 -8.91 6.86
N LEU A 159 15.07 -8.57 8.11
CA LEU A 159 14.93 -7.20 8.59
C LEU A 159 15.75 -6.28 7.68
N SER A 160 15.09 -5.30 7.06
CA SER A 160 15.77 -4.26 6.31
C SER A 160 16.48 -3.30 7.27
N ASP A 161 17.55 -2.66 6.80
CA ASP A 161 18.16 -1.53 7.51
C ASP A 161 17.23 -0.29 7.48
N ASP A 162 16.23 -0.30 6.61
CA ASP A 162 15.23 0.75 6.47
C ASP A 162 14.13 0.67 7.54
N GLN A 163 13.49 1.82 7.78
CA GLN A 163 12.35 1.95 8.69
C GLN A 163 11.21 2.67 7.99
N ALA A 164 10.00 2.44 8.48
CA ALA A 164 8.82 3.20 8.08
C ALA A 164 8.27 3.94 9.30
N THR A 165 7.70 5.12 9.10
CA THR A 165 6.96 5.78 10.17
C THR A 165 5.54 5.23 10.19
N VAL A 166 5.10 4.74 11.34
CA VAL A 166 3.74 4.25 11.54
C VAL A 166 3.03 5.18 12.52
N SER A 167 1.84 5.67 12.16
CA SER A 167 1.05 6.49 13.07
C SER A 167 0.45 5.64 14.19
N ASP A 168 0.15 6.26 15.32
CA ASP A 168 -0.61 5.59 16.38
C ASP A 168 -1.97 5.11 15.86
N PHE A 169 -2.43 3.98 16.39
CA PHE A 169 -3.78 3.48 16.16
C PHE A 169 -4.71 3.98 17.27
N ASP A 170 -5.78 4.66 16.89
CA ASP A 170 -6.75 5.23 17.84
C ASP A 170 -8.07 4.47 17.77
N SER A 171 -8.30 3.57 18.72
CA SER A 171 -9.56 2.82 18.84
C SER A 171 -10.67 3.58 19.58
N SER A 172 -10.44 4.84 19.95
CA SER A 172 -11.30 5.62 20.85
C SER A 172 -11.99 6.80 20.16
N THR A 173 -11.39 7.33 19.11
CA THR A 173 -11.93 8.46 18.33
C THR A 173 -12.76 7.97 17.14
N LEU A 174 -13.90 8.60 16.88
CA LEU A 174 -14.73 8.33 15.70
C LEU A 174 -14.06 8.90 14.44
N ASN A 175 -14.15 8.20 13.30
CA ASN A 175 -13.60 8.64 12.00
C ASN A 175 -12.10 9.00 12.06
N THR A 176 -11.27 8.00 12.26
CA THR A 176 -9.82 8.17 12.44
C THR A 176 -9.06 7.47 11.32
N GLN A 177 -7.74 7.60 11.36
CA GLN A 177 -6.83 7.10 10.34
C GLN A 177 -5.65 6.37 10.98
N ASN A 178 -5.06 5.46 10.21
CA ASN A 178 -3.76 4.85 10.52
C ASN A 178 -2.90 4.91 9.26
N SER A 179 -1.68 5.40 9.37
CA SER A 179 -0.80 5.61 8.23
C SER A 179 0.57 4.97 8.38
N PHE A 180 1.08 4.51 7.26
CA PHE A 180 2.42 3.96 7.05
C PHE A 180 3.13 4.88 6.06
N ILE A 181 4.27 5.45 6.44
CA ILE A 181 5.03 6.39 5.63
C ILE A 181 6.42 5.80 5.37
N PHE A 182 6.77 5.63 4.10
CA PHE A 182 8.00 4.98 3.66
C PHE A 182 9.01 6.05 3.23
N GLN A 183 9.64 6.69 4.21
CA GLN A 183 10.75 7.60 3.91
C GLN A 183 11.99 6.76 3.56
N ASP A 184 12.64 7.07 2.43
CA ASP A 184 13.89 6.47 1.96
C ASP A 184 13.87 4.97 1.56
N LEU A 185 12.76 4.25 1.78
CA LEU A 185 12.63 2.82 1.45
C LEU A 185 12.74 2.52 -0.07
N ASN A 186 12.56 3.53 -0.93
CA ASN A 186 12.60 3.41 -2.40
C ASN A 186 11.81 2.20 -2.93
N LEU A 187 10.65 1.92 -2.32
CA LEU A 187 9.83 0.74 -2.60
C LEU A 187 9.12 0.91 -3.96
N TRP A 188 9.75 0.37 -5.01
CA TRP A 188 9.22 0.39 -6.36
C TRP A 188 8.05 -0.59 -6.50
N VAL A 189 6.83 -0.07 -6.65
CA VAL A 189 5.60 -0.89 -6.70
C VAL A 189 5.25 -1.43 -8.09
N GLY A 190 5.97 -1.03 -9.14
CA GLY A 190 5.65 -1.45 -10.50
C GLY A 190 4.37 -0.79 -11.02
N SER A 191 3.57 -1.54 -11.80
CA SER A 191 2.28 -1.07 -12.32
C SER A 191 1.12 -1.36 -11.37
N ASP A 192 1.19 -2.48 -10.65
CA ASP A 192 0.18 -2.88 -9.69
C ASP A 192 0.86 -3.45 -8.43
N PHE A 193 0.21 -3.30 -7.29
CA PHE A 193 0.63 -3.91 -6.04
C PHE A 193 -0.59 -4.26 -5.19
N THR A 194 -0.46 -5.26 -4.32
CA THR A 194 -1.52 -5.67 -3.39
C THR A 194 -1.13 -5.29 -1.98
N ILE A 195 -2.08 -4.77 -1.21
CA ILE A 195 -1.90 -4.47 0.21
C ILE A 195 -2.81 -5.36 1.05
N GLY A 196 -2.31 -5.79 2.21
CA GLY A 196 -3.08 -6.51 3.22
C GLY A 196 -2.92 -5.82 4.57
N TRP A 197 -4.02 -5.44 5.20
CA TRP A 197 -4.00 -4.86 6.55
C TRP A 197 -5.27 -5.19 7.32
N THR A 198 -5.16 -5.27 8.64
CA THR A 198 -6.30 -5.44 9.54
C THR A 198 -5.90 -5.03 10.97
N VAL A 199 -6.83 -5.12 11.92
CA VAL A 199 -6.59 -4.91 13.35
C VAL A 199 -6.46 -6.24 14.10
N SER A 200 -5.99 -6.19 15.34
CA SER A 200 -5.78 -7.35 16.24
C SER A 200 -6.91 -8.39 16.35
N CYS A 201 -8.17 -7.97 16.25
CA CYS A 201 -9.34 -8.87 16.31
C CYS A 201 -9.88 -9.23 14.90
N ALA A 202 -9.24 -8.70 13.87
CA ALA A 202 -9.64 -8.73 12.49
C ALA A 202 -11.13 -8.42 12.30
N ASN A 203 -11.67 -7.39 12.97
CA ASN A 203 -13.07 -7.00 12.85
C ASN A 203 -13.42 -6.63 11.41
N ASP A 204 -12.48 -6.02 10.71
CA ASP A 204 -12.52 -5.77 9.27
C ASP A 204 -11.15 -5.98 8.64
N VAL A 205 -11.08 -6.16 7.33
CA VAL A 205 -9.80 -6.46 6.66
C VAL A 205 -9.70 -5.74 5.32
N ILE A 206 -8.54 -5.17 5.04
CA ILE A 206 -8.21 -4.67 3.71
C ILE A 206 -7.36 -5.70 3.00
N TYR A 207 -7.74 -6.02 1.76
CA TYR A 207 -6.96 -6.82 0.84
C TYR A 207 -7.19 -6.34 -0.60
N GLU A 208 -6.48 -5.28 -0.97
CA GLU A 208 -6.79 -4.52 -2.18
C GLU A 208 -5.63 -4.53 -3.16
N ARG A 209 -5.96 -4.74 -4.44
CA ARG A 209 -5.02 -4.58 -5.55
C ARG A 209 -5.13 -3.17 -6.11
N LEU A 210 -4.04 -2.42 -6.00
CA LEU A 210 -3.94 -1.03 -6.40
C LEU A 210 -3.16 -0.93 -7.70
N SER A 211 -3.60 -0.08 -8.62
CA SER A 211 -2.88 0.20 -9.86
C SER A 211 -2.11 1.50 -9.72
N ALA A 212 -0.78 1.39 -9.65
CA ALA A 212 0.12 2.51 -9.62
C ALA A 212 0.17 3.14 -11.03
N PRO A 213 -0.18 4.43 -11.17
CA PRO A 213 -0.09 5.08 -12.46
C PRO A 213 1.38 5.08 -12.89
N VAL A 214 1.66 4.31 -13.93
CA VAL A 214 2.95 4.37 -14.61
C VAL A 214 3.03 5.77 -15.20
N PRO A 215 4.03 6.58 -14.84
CA PRO A 215 4.15 7.92 -15.39
C PRO A 215 4.14 7.81 -16.91
N GLU A 216 3.07 8.28 -17.56
CA GLU A 216 3.07 8.36 -19.01
C GLU A 216 4.20 9.30 -19.36
N PRO A 217 5.30 8.76 -19.90
CA PRO A 217 6.53 9.49 -19.82
C PRO A 217 6.37 10.72 -20.69
N ALA A 218 6.86 11.86 -20.21
CA ALA A 218 7.11 13.03 -21.04
C ALA A 218 7.89 12.65 -22.33
N MET A 219 8.46 11.44 -22.41
CA MET A 219 8.92 10.79 -23.64
C MET A 219 7.88 10.74 -24.77
N LEU A 220 6.58 10.53 -24.54
CA LEU A 220 5.59 10.57 -25.64
C LEU A 220 5.43 12.00 -26.18
N LEU A 221 5.39 12.99 -25.29
CA LEU A 221 5.39 14.41 -25.66
C LEU A 221 6.72 14.82 -26.32
N LEU A 222 7.86 14.35 -25.80
CA LEU A 222 9.20 14.62 -26.31
C LEU A 222 9.41 13.96 -27.68
N LEU A 223 8.90 12.74 -27.86
CA LEU A 223 8.89 12.03 -29.13
C LEU A 223 8.01 12.77 -30.13
N GLY A 224 6.79 13.15 -29.74
CA GLY A 224 5.86 13.91 -30.58
C GLY A 224 6.44 15.27 -31.00
N SER A 225 7.01 16.02 -30.05
CA SER A 225 7.65 17.31 -30.32
C SER A 225 8.95 17.18 -31.11
N GLY A 226 9.73 16.12 -30.88
CA GLY A 226 10.92 15.77 -31.67
C GLY A 226 10.57 15.48 -33.13
N LEU A 227 9.53 14.67 -33.37
CA LEU A 227 9.02 14.39 -34.72
C LEU A 227 8.49 15.65 -35.41
N ALA A 228 7.72 16.47 -34.71
CA ALA A 228 7.24 17.76 -35.24
C ALA A 228 8.41 18.69 -35.61
N GLY A 229 9.45 18.74 -34.77
CA GLY A 229 10.68 19.48 -35.04
C GLY A 229 11.39 19.01 -36.31
N LEU A 230 11.49 17.69 -36.53
CA LEU A 230 12.07 17.12 -37.75
C LEU A 230 11.28 17.50 -39.01
N VAL A 231 9.95 17.51 -38.95
CA VAL A 231 9.09 17.94 -40.07
C VAL A 231 9.36 19.41 -40.43
N VAL A 232 9.47 20.29 -39.43
CA VAL A 232 9.77 21.71 -39.65
C VAL A 232 11.15 21.91 -40.29
N VAL A 233 12.17 21.17 -39.82
CA VAL A 233 13.53 21.23 -40.39
C VAL A 233 13.53 20.73 -41.84
N ARG A 234 12.81 19.65 -42.14
CA ARG A 234 12.71 19.11 -43.51
C ARG A 234 12.10 20.12 -44.48
N ARG A 235 10.99 20.78 -44.11
CA ARG A 235 10.33 21.79 -44.94
C ARG A 235 11.25 22.97 -45.29
N LYS A 236 12.13 23.37 -44.37
CA LYS A 236 13.10 24.46 -44.59
C LYS A 236 14.27 24.10 -45.51
N LYS A 237 14.56 22.81 -45.75
CA LYS A 237 15.61 22.38 -46.68
C LYS A 237 15.11 22.24 -48.12
N THR A 238 13.81 22.02 -48.30
CA THR A 238 13.18 21.83 -49.62
C THR A 238 12.63 23.12 -50.24
N ALA A 239 12.53 24.19 -49.46
CA ALA A 239 12.17 25.53 -49.91
C ALA A 239 13.43 26.40 -50.00
#